data_AF-A0A1K1P2M7-F1
#
_entry.id   AF-A0A1K1P2M7-F1
#
_cell.length_a   1.000
_cell.length_b   1.000
_cell.length_c   1.000
_cell.angle_alpha   90.00
_cell.angle_beta   90.00
_cell.angle_gamma   90.00
#
_symmetry.space_group_name_H-M   'P 1'
#
loop_
_entity.id
_entity.type
_entity.pdbx_description
1 polymer ?
#
loop_
_entity_poly.entity_id
_entity_poly.type
_entity_poly.pdbx_seq_one_letter_code
_entity_poly.pdbx_strand_id
1 'polypeptide(L)'
;MKSTAPLTAATRIAHLRALQLSRERAEAKRLAHAREAAQAREREAANLMAAIARESRSGPASAVLPIDLLRNRAGAIDTAHRTWLTVAEQARSATSQVDAHRPTLERHHQCADAADRLVAQARIAERRARDKADDARLDDWLSTCRRRP
;
A
#
# COMPACT_ATOMS: atom_id res chain seq x y z
N MET A 1 -25.81 16.86 29.83
CA MET A 1 -24.44 16.80 29.26
C MET A 1 -24.17 15.46 28.54
N LYS A 2 -24.80 15.17 27.39
CA LYS A 2 -24.58 13.91 26.64
C LYS A 2 -24.32 14.06 25.13
N SER A 3 -24.33 15.28 24.57
CA SER A 3 -24.27 15.49 23.11
C SER A 3 -22.86 15.46 22.48
N THR A 4 -21.80 15.64 23.26
CA THR A 4 -20.41 15.68 22.76
C THR A 4 -19.75 14.29 22.65
N ALA A 5 -20.18 13.33 23.46
CA ALA A 5 -19.61 11.97 23.47
C ALA A 5 -19.64 11.25 22.10
N PRO A 6 -20.71 11.37 21.27
CA PRO A 6 -20.75 10.75 19.95
C PRO A 6 -19.76 11.36 18.96
N LEU A 7 -19.57 12.69 18.95
CA LEU A 7 -18.61 13.34 18.06
C LEU A 7 -17.16 13.02 18.46
N THR A 8 -16.86 13.02 19.75
CA THR A 8 -15.53 12.64 20.25
C THR A 8 -15.20 11.19 19.87
N ALA A 9 -16.16 10.27 20.03
CA ALA A 9 -15.99 8.87 19.62
C ALA A 9 -15.78 8.73 18.11
N ALA A 10 -16.61 9.38 17.27
CA ALA A 10 -16.46 9.34 15.82
C ALA A 10 -15.11 9.90 15.36
N THR A 11 -14.66 11.01 15.95
CA THR A 11 -13.36 11.63 15.64
C THR A 11 -12.20 10.70 16.02
N ARG A 12 -12.28 10.02 17.16
CA ARG A 12 -11.28 9.04 17.58
C ARG A 12 -11.22 7.84 16.62
N ILE A 13 -12.38 7.34 16.17
CA ILE A 13 -12.44 6.25 15.18
C ILE A 13 -11.79 6.69 13.87
N ALA A 14 -12.14 7.87 13.34
CA ALA A 14 -11.54 8.41 12.12
C ALA A 14 -10.02 8.56 12.23
N HIS A 15 -9.53 9.08 13.35
CA HIS A 15 -8.09 9.19 13.61
C HIS A 15 -7.40 7.82 13.58
N LEU A 16 -7.97 6.80 14.24
CA LEU A 16 -7.41 5.44 14.21
C LEU A 16 -7.40 4.84 12.80
N ARG A 17 -8.48 5.04 12.02
CA ARG A 17 -8.55 4.54 10.63
C ARG A 17 -7.56 5.27 9.72
N ALA A 18 -7.36 6.57 9.90
CA ALA A 18 -6.34 7.32 9.17
C ALA A 18 -4.93 6.83 9.46
N LEU A 19 -4.61 6.53 10.73
CA LEU A 19 -3.32 5.95 11.11
C LEU A 19 -3.11 4.56 10.49
N GLN A 20 -4.14 3.71 10.50
CA GLN A 20 -4.07 2.40 9.86
C GLN A 20 -3.84 2.53 8.35
N LEU A 21 -4.61 3.38 7.67
CA LEU A 21 -4.42 3.63 6.23
C LEU A 21 -3.02 4.17 5.90
N SER A 22 -2.46 5.03 6.75
CA SER A 22 -1.09 5.52 6.59
C SER A 22 -0.06 4.40 6.65
N ARG A 23 -0.21 3.45 7.59
CA ARG A 23 0.65 2.27 7.70
C ARG A 23 0.55 1.38 6.46
N GLU A 24 -0.66 1.08 6.00
CA GLU A 24 -0.85 0.27 4.80
C GLU A 24 -0.28 0.95 3.55
N ARG A 25 -0.39 2.28 3.43
CA ARG A 25 0.26 3.01 2.32
C ARG A 25 1.78 2.93 2.36
N ALA A 26 2.38 2.95 3.55
CA ALA A 26 3.82 2.77 3.70
C ALA A 26 4.24 1.35 3.30
N GLU A 27 3.46 0.35 3.68
CA GLU A 27 3.68 -1.05 3.31
C GLU A 27 3.53 -1.25 1.79
N ALA A 28 2.50 -0.70 1.17
CA ALA A 28 2.31 -0.75 -0.28
C ALA A 28 3.51 -0.14 -1.04
N LYS A 29 4.07 0.98 -0.55
CA LYS A 29 5.30 1.56 -1.12
C LYS A 29 6.50 0.65 -0.95
N ARG A 30 6.66 0.03 0.21
CA ARG A 30 7.74 -0.94 0.49
C ARG A 30 7.68 -2.12 -0.48
N LEU A 31 6.49 -2.68 -0.68
CA LEU A 31 6.26 -3.79 -1.62
C LEU A 31 6.50 -3.37 -3.08
N ALA A 32 6.08 -2.18 -3.47
CA ALA A 32 6.34 -1.64 -4.81
C ALA A 32 7.84 -1.49 -5.07
N HIS A 33 8.60 -0.92 -4.13
CA HIS A 33 10.06 -0.83 -4.25
C HIS A 33 10.75 -2.20 -4.28
N ALA A 34 10.29 -3.16 -3.46
CA ALA A 34 10.82 -4.52 -3.50
C ALA A 34 10.58 -5.19 -4.87
N ARG A 35 9.40 -4.98 -5.46
CA ARG A 35 9.06 -5.45 -6.81
C ARG A 35 9.96 -4.80 -7.86
N GLU A 36 10.14 -3.48 -7.82
CA GLU A 36 11.02 -2.76 -8.75
C GLU A 36 12.46 -3.26 -8.67
N ALA A 37 13.00 -3.44 -7.46
CA ALA A 37 14.33 -3.97 -7.25
C ALA A 37 14.48 -5.42 -7.76
N ALA A 38 13.48 -6.27 -7.54
CA ALA A 38 13.48 -7.64 -8.04
C ALA A 38 13.41 -7.68 -9.59
N GLN A 39 12.60 -6.81 -10.20
CA GLN A 39 12.53 -6.68 -11.66
C GLN A 39 13.83 -6.15 -12.27
N ALA A 40 14.51 -5.21 -11.61
CA ALA A 40 15.81 -4.73 -12.06
C ALA A 40 16.84 -5.87 -12.09
N ARG A 41 16.91 -6.67 -11.02
CA ARG A 41 17.80 -7.84 -10.94
C ARG A 41 17.47 -8.91 -11.98
N GLU A 42 16.19 -9.15 -12.23
CA GLU A 42 15.72 -10.10 -13.25
C GLU A 42 16.16 -9.66 -14.65
N ARG A 43 16.03 -8.38 -14.97
CA ARG A 43 16.52 -7.80 -16.23
C ARG A 43 18.04 -7.87 -16.36
N GLU A 44 18.78 -7.58 -15.30
CA GLU A 44 20.24 -7.70 -15.29
C GLU A 44 20.68 -9.14 -15.58
N ALA A 45 20.07 -10.13 -14.91
CA ALA A 45 20.36 -11.54 -15.15
C ALA A 45 19.96 -11.98 -16.58
N ALA A 46 18.82 -11.50 -17.09
CA ALA A 46 18.39 -11.78 -18.46
C ALA A 46 19.36 -11.18 -19.49
N ASN A 47 19.85 -9.95 -19.26
CA ASN A 47 20.85 -9.31 -20.11
C ASN A 47 22.17 -10.06 -20.12
N LEU A 48 22.62 -10.56 -18.96
CA LEU A 48 23.81 -11.39 -18.85
C LEU A 48 23.65 -12.70 -19.64
N MET A 49 22.51 -13.39 -19.52
CA MET A 49 22.20 -14.58 -20.32
C MET A 49 22.19 -14.27 -21.83
N ALA A 50 21.62 -13.14 -22.23
CA ALA A 50 21.61 -12.71 -23.63
C ALA A 50 23.02 -12.41 -24.15
N ALA A 51 23.89 -11.81 -23.33
CA ALA A 51 25.29 -11.55 -23.67
C ALA A 51 26.06 -12.86 -23.88
N ILE A 52 25.94 -13.81 -22.96
CA ILE A 52 26.55 -15.15 -23.08
C ILE A 52 26.06 -15.86 -24.35
N ALA A 53 24.77 -15.78 -24.66
CA ALA A 53 24.20 -16.36 -25.88
C ALA A 53 24.68 -15.67 -27.17
N ARG A 54 25.02 -14.37 -27.14
CA ARG A 54 25.59 -13.65 -28.29
C ARG A 54 27.06 -14.01 -28.49
N GLU A 55 27.85 -14.00 -27.43
CA GLU A 55 29.26 -14.39 -27.46
C GLU A 55 29.44 -15.84 -27.94
N SER A 56 28.48 -16.72 -27.64
CA SER A 56 28.46 -18.09 -28.15
C SER A 56 28.12 -18.19 -29.65
N ARG A 57 27.49 -17.17 -30.24
CA ARG A 57 27.13 -17.09 -31.67
C ARG A 57 28.15 -16.34 -32.52
N SER A 58 28.93 -15.44 -31.92
CA SER A 58 29.92 -14.60 -32.62
C SER A 58 31.32 -15.23 -32.76
N GLY A 59 31.54 -16.46 -32.29
CA GLY A 59 32.74 -17.28 -32.57
C GLY A 59 33.70 -17.44 -31.37
N PRO A 60 34.55 -18.49 -31.40
CA PRO A 60 35.75 -18.39 -32.22
C PRO A 60 35.66 -19.26 -33.47
N ALA A 61 35.73 -18.63 -34.64
CA ALA A 61 35.92 -19.33 -35.91
C ALA A 61 37.35 -19.91 -36.09
N SER A 62 38.18 -20.05 -35.03
CA SER A 62 39.58 -20.49 -35.22
C SER A 62 40.33 -21.07 -34.00
N ALA A 63 39.87 -20.90 -32.76
CA ALA A 63 40.60 -21.42 -31.59
C ALA A 63 39.85 -22.60 -30.95
N VAL A 64 40.37 -23.82 -31.12
CA VAL A 64 39.94 -24.98 -30.32
C VAL A 64 40.30 -24.68 -28.86
N LEU A 65 39.30 -24.31 -28.06
CA LEU A 65 39.49 -24.10 -26.63
C LEU A 65 39.91 -25.44 -25.99
N PRO A 66 40.94 -25.44 -25.12
CA PRO A 66 41.23 -26.57 -24.23
C PRO A 66 39.98 -27.07 -23.50
N ILE A 67 39.90 -28.38 -23.26
CA ILE A 67 38.75 -29.04 -22.62
C ILE A 67 38.41 -28.39 -21.26
N ASP A 68 39.40 -27.98 -20.47
CA ASP A 68 39.17 -27.34 -19.17
C ASP A 68 38.47 -25.98 -19.32
N LEU A 69 38.80 -25.20 -20.36
CA LEU A 69 38.13 -23.93 -20.63
C LEU A 69 36.70 -24.13 -21.13
N LEU A 70 36.45 -25.18 -21.91
CA LEU A 70 35.09 -25.57 -22.30
C LEU A 70 34.26 -25.97 -21.08
N ARG A 71 34.82 -26.77 -20.16
CA ARG A 71 34.16 -27.18 -18.91
C ARG A 71 33.87 -25.97 -18.02
N ASN A 72 34.83 -25.06 -17.84
CA ASN A 72 34.63 -23.84 -17.06
C ASN A 72 33.54 -22.94 -17.66
N ARG A 73 33.52 -22.79 -18.99
CA ARG A 73 32.48 -22.04 -19.69
C ARG A 73 31.10 -22.66 -19.50
N ALA A 74 30.97 -23.98 -19.64
CA ALA A 74 29.70 -24.68 -19.41
C ALA A 74 29.21 -24.49 -17.96
N GLY A 75 30.11 -24.64 -16.97
CA GLY A 75 29.77 -24.41 -15.57
C GLY A 75 29.34 -22.96 -15.27
N ALA A 76 29.96 -21.98 -15.90
CA ALA A 76 29.57 -20.58 -15.78
C ALA A 76 28.18 -20.31 -16.38
N ILE A 77 27.86 -20.90 -17.54
CA ILE A 77 26.54 -20.82 -18.18
C ILE A 77 25.47 -21.43 -17.28
N ASP A 78 25.72 -22.64 -16.76
CA ASP A 78 24.77 -23.32 -15.87
C ASP A 78 24.50 -22.50 -14.60
N THR A 79 25.55 -21.92 -14.03
CA THR A 79 25.44 -21.05 -12.84
C THR A 79 24.62 -19.81 -13.16
N ALA A 80 24.93 -19.11 -14.27
CA ALA A 80 24.18 -17.95 -14.71
C ALA A 80 22.69 -18.26 -14.97
N HIS A 81 22.40 -19.41 -15.57
CA HIS A 81 21.04 -19.86 -15.82
C HIS A 81 20.27 -20.13 -14.52
N ARG A 82 20.89 -20.81 -13.54
CA ARG A 82 20.28 -21.02 -12.21
C ARG A 82 20.04 -19.71 -11.47
N THR A 83 20.99 -18.78 -11.53
CA THR A 83 20.82 -17.44 -10.96
C THR A 83 19.65 -16.72 -11.61
N TRP A 84 19.56 -16.73 -12.94
CA TRP A 84 18.45 -16.13 -13.68
C TRP A 84 17.09 -16.73 -13.27
N LEU A 85 16.96 -18.05 -13.21
CA LEU A 85 15.73 -18.72 -12.75
C LEU A 85 15.33 -18.25 -11.34
N THR A 86 16.29 -18.19 -10.43
CA THR A 86 16.07 -17.78 -9.04
C THR A 86 15.57 -16.34 -8.96
N VAL A 87 16.21 -15.40 -9.66
CA VAL A 87 15.79 -13.99 -9.63
C VAL A 87 14.47 -13.77 -10.35
N ALA A 88 14.18 -14.54 -11.41
CA ALA A 88 12.90 -14.51 -12.10
C ALA A 88 11.75 -14.98 -11.18
N GLU A 89 11.99 -16.01 -10.37
CA GLU A 89 11.04 -16.46 -9.35
C GLU A 89 10.84 -15.42 -8.25
N GLN A 90 11.91 -14.78 -7.78
CA GLN A 90 11.82 -13.69 -6.81
C GLN A 90 11.01 -12.50 -7.36
N ALA A 91 11.19 -12.13 -8.64
CA ALA A 91 10.43 -11.05 -9.27
C ALA A 91 8.93 -11.40 -9.41
N ARG A 92 8.62 -12.67 -9.74
CA ARG A 92 7.23 -13.16 -9.74
C ARG A 92 6.63 -13.11 -8.33
N SER A 93 7.35 -13.62 -7.33
CA SER A 93 6.91 -13.62 -5.93
C SER A 93 6.65 -12.20 -5.42
N ALA A 94 7.56 -11.26 -5.69
CA ALA A 94 7.38 -9.86 -5.30
C ALA A 94 6.16 -9.22 -5.99
N THR A 95 5.90 -9.57 -7.25
CA THR A 95 4.67 -9.13 -7.95
C THR A 95 3.42 -9.71 -7.28
N SER A 96 3.40 -11.00 -6.98
CA SER A 96 2.29 -11.64 -6.26
C SER A 96 2.05 -11.05 -4.88
N GLN A 97 3.08 -10.63 -4.16
CA GLN A 97 2.94 -9.95 -2.87
C GLN A 97 2.25 -8.59 -3.00
N VAL A 98 2.58 -7.81 -4.03
CA VAL A 98 1.90 -6.53 -4.33
C VAL A 98 0.42 -6.78 -4.64
N ASP A 99 0.13 -7.77 -5.49
CA ASP A 99 -1.25 -8.11 -5.87
C ASP A 99 -2.06 -8.61 -4.69
N ALA A 100 -1.46 -9.44 -3.82
CA ALA A 100 -2.09 -9.92 -2.60
C ALA A 100 -2.34 -8.82 -1.56
N HIS A 101 -1.51 -7.77 -1.53
CA HIS A 101 -1.67 -6.65 -0.60
C HIS A 101 -2.72 -5.62 -1.07
N ARG A 102 -2.95 -5.50 -2.37
CA ARG A 102 -3.94 -4.57 -2.96
C ARG A 102 -5.33 -4.59 -2.30
N PRO A 103 -6.00 -5.75 -2.08
CA PRO A 103 -7.32 -5.77 -1.44
C PRO A 103 -7.29 -5.27 0.00
N THR A 104 -6.20 -5.50 0.73
CA THR A 104 -6.03 -5.00 2.10
C THR A 104 -5.99 -3.47 2.11
N LEU A 105 -5.17 -2.87 1.25
CA LEU A 105 -5.08 -1.41 1.12
C LEU A 105 -6.44 -0.79 0.74
N GLU A 106 -7.15 -1.40 -0.19
CA GLU A 106 -8.49 -0.95 -0.61
C GLU A 106 -9.49 -0.98 0.54
N ARG A 107 -9.50 -2.06 1.34
CA ARG A 107 -10.36 -2.16 2.51
C ARG A 107 -10.06 -1.09 3.56
N HIS A 108 -8.78 -0.77 3.78
CA HIS A 108 -8.39 0.29 4.70
C HIS A 108 -8.80 1.68 4.19
N HIS A 109 -8.75 1.91 2.88
CA HIS A 109 -9.31 3.09 2.24
C HIS A 109 -10.81 3.23 2.51
N GLN A 110 -11.60 2.18 2.23
CA GLN A 110 -13.04 2.16 2.47
C GLN A 110 -13.38 2.41 3.95
N CYS A 111 -12.60 1.85 4.88
CA CYS A 111 -12.78 2.07 6.31
C CYS A 111 -12.51 3.52 6.74
N ALA A 112 -11.49 4.16 6.15
CA ALA A 112 -11.19 5.56 6.41
C ALA A 112 -12.31 6.47 5.89
N ASP A 113 -12.76 6.25 4.66
CA ASP A 113 -13.86 7.02 4.06
C ASP A 113 -15.17 6.86 4.86
N ALA A 114 -15.47 5.65 5.32
CA ALA A 114 -16.62 5.39 6.18
C ALA A 114 -16.51 6.13 7.52
N ALA A 115 -15.32 6.18 8.12
CA ALA A 115 -15.08 6.89 9.37
C ALA A 115 -15.22 8.41 9.21
N ASP A 116 -14.77 8.97 8.09
CA ASP A 116 -14.96 10.39 7.78
C ASP A 116 -16.44 10.75 7.61
N ARG A 117 -17.23 9.87 6.97
CA ARG A 117 -18.69 10.02 6.90
C ARG A 117 -19.34 9.99 8.28
N LEU A 118 -18.89 9.12 9.18
CA LEU A 118 -19.38 9.08 10.57
C LEU A 118 -19.09 10.40 11.31
N VAL A 119 -17.90 10.98 11.13
CA VAL A 119 -17.56 12.28 11.72
C VAL A 119 -18.45 13.39 11.16
N ALA A 120 -18.68 13.41 9.84
CA ALA A 120 -19.56 14.39 9.21
C ALA A 120 -20.99 14.31 9.78
N GLN A 121 -21.53 13.10 9.91
CA GLN A 121 -22.85 12.86 10.51
C GLN A 121 -22.90 13.31 11.98
N ALA A 122 -21.88 12.97 12.77
CA ALA A 122 -21.81 13.37 14.18
C ALA A 122 -21.76 14.89 14.35
N ARG A 123 -21.04 15.61 13.47
CA ARG A 123 -21.02 17.09 13.46
C ARG A 123 -22.37 17.70 13.12
N ILE A 124 -23.12 17.10 12.19
CA ILE A 124 -24.48 17.55 11.87
C ILE A 124 -25.40 17.33 13.06
N ALA A 125 -25.36 16.15 13.68
CA ALA A 125 -26.16 15.83 14.85
C ALA A 125 -25.85 16.75 16.03
N GLU A 126 -24.57 17.05 16.26
CA GLU A 126 -24.16 17.97 17.33
C GLU A 126 -24.69 19.39 17.09
N ARG A 127 -24.58 19.91 15.86
CA ARG A 127 -25.14 21.23 15.50
C ARG A 127 -26.64 21.29 15.77
N ARG A 128 -27.40 20.33 15.24
CA ARG A 128 -28.85 20.22 15.48
C ARG A 128 -29.21 20.14 16.96
N ALA A 129 -28.40 19.44 17.75
CA ALA A 129 -28.61 19.33 19.20
C ALA A 129 -28.36 20.65 19.93
N ARG A 130 -27.40 21.47 19.47
CA ARG A 130 -27.14 22.82 19.99
C ARG A 130 -28.27 23.76 19.62
N ASP A 131 -28.64 23.82 18.34
CA ASP A 131 -29.73 24.67 17.84
C ASP A 131 -31.02 24.40 18.63
N LYS A 132 -31.40 23.12 18.80
CA LYS A 132 -32.58 22.74 19.60
C LYS A 132 -32.46 23.13 21.08
N ALA A 133 -31.26 23.08 21.66
CA ALA A 133 -31.06 23.47 23.05
C ALA A 133 -31.16 25.00 23.23
N ASP A 134 -30.71 25.76 22.25
CA ASP A 134 -30.81 27.22 22.24
C ASP A 134 -32.27 27.68 22.01
N ASP A 135 -33.00 27.04 21.10
CA ASP A 135 -34.44 27.26 20.91
C ASP A 135 -35.22 26.99 22.21
N ALA A 136 -34.95 25.86 22.87
CA ALA A 136 -35.61 25.51 24.14
C ALA A 136 -35.31 26.54 25.26
N ARG A 137 -34.11 27.12 25.29
CA ARG A 137 -33.75 28.17 26.24
C ARG A 137 -34.48 29.48 25.94
N LEU A 138 -34.61 29.84 24.66
CA LEU A 138 -35.36 31.02 24.23
C LEU A 138 -36.84 30.90 24.59
N ASP A 139 -37.46 29.75 24.33
CA ASP A 139 -38.86 29.48 24.69
C ASP A 139 -39.09 29.55 26.21
N ASP A 140 -38.18 28.99 27.01
CA ASP A 140 -38.24 29.04 28.47
C ASP A 140 -38.11 30.49 28.99
N TRP A 141 -37.18 31.26 28.42
CA TRP A 141 -37.00 32.67 28.74
C TRP A 141 -38.24 33.51 28.39
N LEU A 142 -38.79 33.36 27.17
CA LEU A 142 -40.00 34.05 26.74
C LEU A 142 -41.21 33.69 27.61
N SER A 143 -41.35 32.43 27.99
CA SER A 143 -42.40 31.95 28.89
C SER A 143 -42.28 32.55 30.29
N THR A 144 -41.05 32.73 30.78
CA THR A 144 -40.76 33.35 32.08
C THR A 144 -41.04 34.86 32.04
N CYS A 145 -40.68 35.55 30.98
CA CYS A 145 -40.96 36.98 30.80
C CYS A 145 -42.46 37.29 30.71
N ARG A 146 -43.25 36.42 30.06
CA ARG A 146 -44.72 36.58 29.98
C ARG A 146 -45.46 36.31 31.30
N ARG A 147 -44.81 35.65 32.27
CA ARG A 147 -45.39 35.29 33.58
C ARG A 147 -45.03 36.28 34.70
N ARG A 148 -44.20 37.29 34.43
CA ARG A 148 -43.98 38.40 35.36
C ARG A 148 -45.03 39.49 35.09
N PRO A 149 -45.85 39.89 36.09
CA PRO A 149 -46.81 40.99 35.95
C PRO A 149 -46.11 42.34 35.76
#